data_AF-A0A8J3EEQ4-F1
#
_entry.id   AF-A0A8J3EEQ4-F1
#
_cell.length_a   1.000
_cell.length_b   1.000
_cell.length_c   1.000
_cell.angle_alpha   90.00
_cell.angle_beta   90.00
_cell.angle_gamma   90.00
#
_symmetry.space_group_name_H-M   'P 1'
#
loop_
_entity.id
_entity.type
_entity.pdbx_description
1 polymer ?
#
loop_
_entity_poly.entity_id
_entity_poly.type
_entity_poly.pdbx_seq_one_letter_code
_entity_poly.pdbx_strand_id
1 'polypeptide(L)'
;MTAEQTSTTETKRDRVRRLLIAPLTDWGFRKPGDVREERHKKFLTDLADGLAYLSDEQLVTLRNFLKYRGEGKDKRGWPRMATIVPLAEIVAPRSLEEIPVIASWFGSARGPKAYAEGTLVAEFLYLEKFKRPPHKDGEWRMVRSKAQSLDSDRRVRSDRERRGVASADDLQFLTWINDLEARAMALLPEDFREGTV
;
A
#
# COMPACT_ATOMS: atom_id res chain seq x y z
N MET A 1 13.43 -35.27 33.17
CA MET A 1 12.04 -34.79 33.20
C MET A 1 11.93 -33.62 32.25
N THR A 2 11.05 -33.79 31.28
CA THR A 2 10.90 -33.07 30.03
C THR A 2 10.28 -31.68 30.24
N ALA A 3 10.75 -30.69 29.50
CA ALA A 3 9.94 -29.53 29.14
C ALA A 3 10.16 -29.27 27.65
N GLU A 4 9.19 -29.74 26.87
CA GLU A 4 9.07 -29.57 25.43
C GLU A 4 9.12 -28.08 25.07
N GLN A 5 10.13 -27.67 24.32
CA GLN A 5 10.08 -26.45 23.54
C GLN A 5 9.20 -26.71 22.32
N THR A 6 7.88 -26.54 22.48
CA THR A 6 6.97 -26.36 21.35
C THR A 6 7.29 -25.03 20.69
N SER A 7 8.13 -25.07 19.66
CA SER A 7 8.33 -23.95 18.73
C SER A 7 7.05 -23.76 17.90
N THR A 8 6.02 -23.19 18.50
CA THR A 8 4.85 -22.73 17.75
C THR A 8 5.31 -21.58 16.87
N THR A 9 5.37 -21.81 15.56
CA THR A 9 5.68 -20.76 14.57
C THR A 9 4.74 -19.58 14.78
N GLU A 10 5.30 -18.44 15.18
CA GLU A 10 4.53 -17.22 15.43
C GLU A 10 3.77 -16.80 14.17
N THR A 11 2.46 -16.56 14.28
CA THR A 11 1.68 -16.05 13.14
C THR A 11 1.94 -14.56 12.93
N LYS A 12 1.70 -14.05 11.70
CA LYS A 12 1.81 -12.61 11.42
C LYS A 12 0.96 -11.75 12.37
N ARG A 13 -0.22 -12.24 12.79
CA ARG A 13 -1.09 -11.56 13.77
C ARG A 13 -0.47 -11.53 15.15
N ASP A 14 0.13 -12.64 15.58
CA ASP A 14 0.78 -12.74 16.89
C ASP A 14 1.98 -11.79 16.98
N ARG A 15 2.73 -11.64 15.89
CA ARG A 15 3.77 -10.62 15.77
C ARG A 15 3.23 -9.21 16.00
N VAL A 16 2.13 -8.82 15.35
CA VAL A 16 1.51 -7.50 15.55
C VAL A 16 1.05 -7.32 17.00
N ARG A 17 0.47 -8.36 17.60
CA ARG A 17 0.06 -8.33 19.01
C ARG A 17 1.26 -8.10 19.92
N ARG A 18 2.34 -8.86 19.75
CA ARG A 18 3.57 -8.81 20.56
C ARG A 18 4.32 -7.49 20.42
N LEU A 19 4.45 -6.96 19.20
CA LEU A 19 5.31 -5.80 18.94
C LEU A 19 4.61 -4.45 19.05
N LEU A 20 3.29 -4.41 18.81
CA LEU A 20 2.53 -3.17 18.75
C LEU A 20 1.37 -3.12 19.74
N ILE A 21 0.45 -4.10 19.73
CA ILE A 21 -0.79 -4.00 20.53
C ILE A 21 -0.52 -4.10 22.03
N ALA A 22 0.17 -5.15 22.47
CA ALA A 22 0.49 -5.35 23.88
C ALA A 22 1.37 -4.19 24.42
N PRO A 23 2.46 -3.79 23.75
CA PRO A 23 3.27 -2.65 24.22
C PRO A 23 2.51 -1.31 24.30
N LEU A 24 1.56 -1.03 23.40
CA LEU A 24 0.73 0.18 23.51
C LEU A 24 -0.32 0.09 24.61
N THR A 25 -0.83 -1.12 24.89
CA THR A 25 -1.72 -1.37 26.03
C THR A 25 -0.96 -1.15 27.34
N ASP A 26 0.26 -1.65 27.44
CA ASP A 26 1.15 -1.46 28.59
C ASP A 26 1.55 0.02 28.74
N TRP A 27 1.76 0.72 27.62
CA TRP A 27 1.97 2.17 27.59
C TRP A 27 0.80 2.98 28.17
N GLY A 28 -0.41 2.40 28.18
CA GLY A 28 -1.59 3.00 28.79
C GLY A 28 -2.77 3.19 27.86
N PHE A 29 -2.74 2.64 26.64
CA PHE A 29 -3.92 2.63 25.78
C PHE A 29 -5.01 1.70 26.36
N ARG A 30 -6.25 2.17 26.26
CA ARG A 30 -7.44 1.53 26.83
C ARG A 30 -8.58 1.58 25.83
N LYS A 31 -9.52 0.64 25.99
CA LYS A 31 -10.80 0.68 25.27
C LYS A 31 -11.49 2.03 25.52
N PRO A 32 -11.93 2.75 24.48
CA PRO A 32 -12.78 3.93 24.66
C PRO A 32 -14.04 3.61 25.48
N GLY A 33 -14.47 4.53 26.34
CA GLY A 33 -15.55 4.29 27.29
C GLY A 33 -16.91 3.98 26.63
N ASP A 34 -17.16 4.59 25.48
CA ASP A 34 -18.38 4.50 24.67
C ASP A 34 -18.43 3.27 23.73
N VAL A 35 -17.37 2.47 23.68
CA VAL A 35 -17.26 1.31 22.80
C VAL A 35 -17.52 0.01 23.57
N ARG A 36 -18.41 -0.86 23.08
CA ARG A 36 -18.65 -2.20 23.65
C ARG A 36 -17.39 -3.07 23.61
N GLU A 37 -17.22 -3.97 24.56
CA GLU A 37 -16.03 -4.81 24.68
C GLU A 37 -15.80 -5.69 23.44
N GLU A 38 -16.86 -6.30 22.92
CA GLU A 38 -16.82 -7.15 21.72
C GLU A 38 -16.36 -6.35 20.50
N ARG A 39 -16.85 -5.12 20.37
CA ARG A 39 -16.46 -4.21 19.28
C ARG A 39 -14.99 -3.82 19.40
N HIS A 40 -14.48 -3.64 20.61
CA HIS A 40 -13.06 -3.35 20.82
C HIS A 40 -12.16 -4.54 20.53
N LYS A 41 -12.54 -5.76 20.98
CA LYS A 41 -11.84 -6.99 20.63
C LYS A 41 -11.78 -7.19 19.12
N LYS A 42 -12.91 -6.98 18.43
CA LYS A 42 -12.95 -7.00 16.96
C LYS A 42 -12.01 -5.97 16.35
N PHE A 43 -12.02 -4.73 16.85
CA PHE A 43 -11.10 -3.69 16.38
C PHE A 43 -9.62 -4.11 16.52
N LEU A 44 -9.22 -4.71 17.64
CA LEU A 44 -7.83 -5.17 17.83
C LEU A 44 -7.47 -6.32 16.88
N THR A 45 -8.42 -7.21 16.58
CA THR A 45 -8.23 -8.26 15.55
C THR A 45 -8.09 -7.63 14.17
N ASP A 46 -9.00 -6.74 13.77
CA ASP A 46 -8.96 -6.07 12.47
C ASP A 46 -7.67 -5.21 12.32
N LEU A 47 -7.18 -4.63 13.42
CA LEU A 47 -5.90 -3.93 13.48
C LEU A 47 -4.72 -4.89 13.25
N ALA A 48 -4.71 -6.05 13.90
CA ALA A 48 -3.68 -7.06 13.71
C ALA A 48 -3.63 -7.57 12.26
N ASP A 49 -4.80 -7.81 11.67
CA ASP A 49 -4.95 -8.24 10.28
C ASP A 49 -4.48 -7.16 9.31
N GLY A 50 -4.92 -5.92 9.55
CA GLY A 50 -4.57 -4.77 8.72
C GLY A 50 -3.08 -4.41 8.74
N LEU A 51 -2.33 -4.81 9.77
CA LEU A 51 -0.90 -4.51 9.92
C LEU A 51 0.01 -5.74 9.75
N ALA A 52 -0.55 -6.91 9.42
CA ALA A 52 0.20 -8.17 9.31
C ALA A 52 1.30 -8.15 8.23
N TYR A 53 1.21 -7.22 7.27
CA TYR A 53 2.20 -7.01 6.21
C TYR A 53 3.49 -6.32 6.69
N LEU A 54 3.45 -5.63 7.84
CA LEU A 54 4.61 -4.92 8.39
C LEU A 54 5.65 -5.89 8.99
N SER A 55 6.92 -5.56 8.79
CA SER A 55 8.05 -6.20 9.46
C SER A 55 8.15 -5.81 10.94
N ASP A 56 8.97 -6.52 11.71
CA ASP A 56 9.21 -6.25 13.12
C ASP A 56 9.67 -4.79 13.36
N GLU A 57 10.64 -4.32 12.57
CA GLU A 57 11.18 -2.95 12.66
C GLU A 57 10.13 -1.89 12.31
N GLN A 58 9.31 -2.16 11.30
CA GLN A 58 8.21 -1.28 10.90
C GLN A 58 7.14 -1.20 11.99
N LEU A 59 6.79 -2.33 12.62
CA LEU A 59 5.83 -2.35 13.74
C LEU A 59 6.35 -1.57 14.95
N VAL A 60 7.64 -1.67 15.25
CA VAL A 60 8.29 -0.88 16.31
C VAL A 60 8.27 0.62 15.98
N THR A 61 8.53 0.98 14.73
CA THR A 61 8.47 2.37 14.25
C THR A 61 7.06 2.94 14.36
N LEU A 62 6.05 2.21 13.86
CA LEU A 62 4.65 2.60 13.94
C LEU A 62 4.19 2.76 15.39
N ARG A 63 4.58 1.84 16.28
CA ARG A 63 4.32 1.96 17.71
C ARG A 63 4.82 3.29 18.27
N ASN A 64 6.03 3.71 17.93
CA ASN A 64 6.61 4.96 18.42
C ASN A 64 5.81 6.19 17.95
N PHE A 65 5.30 6.20 16.73
CA PHE A 65 4.39 7.25 16.27
C PHE A 65 3.06 7.24 17.03
N LEU A 66 2.50 6.06 17.30
CA LEU A 66 1.20 5.91 17.95
C LEU A 66 1.20 6.31 19.42
N LYS A 67 2.33 6.24 20.15
CA LYS A 67 2.40 6.63 21.58
C LYS A 67 1.82 8.01 21.90
N TYR A 68 1.82 8.93 20.93
CA TYR A 68 1.33 10.31 21.06
C TYR A 68 -0.03 10.56 20.39
N ARG A 69 -0.76 9.49 20.06
CA ARG A 69 -1.99 9.54 19.24
C ARG A 69 -3.22 8.98 19.95
N GLY A 70 -3.17 8.81 21.27
CA GLY A 70 -4.33 8.37 22.02
C GLY A 70 -5.52 9.33 21.91
N GLU A 71 -6.73 8.78 21.90
CA GLU A 71 -8.00 9.50 21.79
C GLU A 71 -8.65 9.77 23.17
N GLY A 72 -9.71 10.58 23.17
CA GLY A 72 -10.44 10.96 24.37
C GLY A 72 -9.79 12.09 25.17
N LYS A 73 -10.46 12.47 26.27
CA LYS A 73 -10.06 13.60 27.13
C LYS A 73 -8.64 13.45 27.68
N ASP A 74 -8.29 12.23 28.06
CA ASP A 74 -7.01 11.94 28.73
C ASP A 74 -5.97 11.35 27.78
N LYS A 75 -6.26 11.29 26.46
CA LYS A 75 -5.38 10.72 25.42
C LYS A 75 -4.94 9.28 25.69
N ARG A 76 -5.82 8.49 26.32
CA ARG A 76 -5.60 7.06 26.64
C ARG A 76 -6.48 6.13 25.82
N GLY A 77 -7.46 6.63 25.08
CA GLY A 77 -8.27 5.79 24.20
C GLY A 77 -7.44 5.28 23.03
N TRP A 78 -7.65 4.03 22.65
CA TRP A 78 -7.11 3.52 21.38
C TRP A 78 -7.54 4.40 20.20
N PRO A 79 -6.60 4.85 19.34
CA PRO A 79 -6.96 5.60 18.14
C PRO A 79 -7.72 4.73 17.14
N ARG A 80 -8.59 5.36 16.35
CA ARG A 80 -9.33 4.69 15.28
C ARG A 80 -8.40 4.25 14.15
N MET A 81 -8.83 3.27 13.35
CA MET A 81 -8.11 2.85 12.13
C MET A 81 -7.81 4.03 11.19
N ALA A 82 -8.69 5.02 11.12
CA ALA A 82 -8.49 6.23 10.31
C ALA A 82 -7.27 7.07 10.73
N THR A 83 -6.81 6.94 11.98
CA THR A 83 -5.58 7.58 12.48
C THR A 83 -4.37 6.65 12.32
N ILE A 84 -4.56 5.34 12.50
CA ILE A 84 -3.47 4.35 12.44
C ILE A 84 -3.02 4.10 11.00
N VAL A 85 -3.95 3.91 10.06
CA VAL A 85 -3.64 3.53 8.67
C VAL A 85 -2.73 4.55 7.97
N PRO A 86 -2.99 5.87 8.03
CA PRO A 86 -2.09 6.84 7.41
C PRO A 86 -0.66 6.81 7.99
N LEU A 87 -0.51 6.52 9.30
CA LEU A 87 0.81 6.37 9.92
C LEU A 87 1.49 5.06 9.49
N ALA A 88 0.73 3.99 9.32
CA ALA A 88 1.25 2.74 8.77
C ALA A 88 1.72 2.92 7.32
N GLU A 89 0.98 3.68 6.50
CA GLU A 89 1.38 4.03 5.12
C GLU A 89 2.65 4.89 5.07
N ILE A 90 2.88 5.77 6.06
CA ILE A 90 4.14 6.52 6.17
C ILE A 90 5.31 5.59 6.49
N VAL A 91 5.10 4.56 7.31
CA VAL A 91 6.13 3.59 7.70
C VAL A 91 6.45 2.60 6.57
N ALA A 92 5.40 2.08 5.93
CA ALA A 92 5.51 1.16 4.81
C ALA A 92 4.29 1.35 3.90
N PRO A 93 4.46 2.08 2.78
CA PRO A 93 3.41 2.26 1.79
C PRO A 93 2.92 0.89 1.31
N ARG A 94 1.61 0.69 1.33
CA ARG A 94 1.04 -0.56 0.82
C ARG A 94 1.09 -0.56 -0.69
N SER A 95 1.45 -1.70 -1.28
CA SER A 95 1.34 -1.88 -2.73
C SER A 95 -0.12 -1.78 -3.16
N LEU A 96 -0.38 -1.32 -4.38
CA LEU A 96 -1.76 -1.15 -4.86
C LEU A 96 -2.52 -2.48 -4.97
N GLU A 97 -1.77 -3.51 -5.32
CA GLU A 97 -2.22 -4.88 -5.52
C GLU A 97 -2.83 -5.47 -4.25
N GLU A 98 -2.38 -5.03 -3.08
CA GLU A 98 -2.90 -5.44 -1.78
C GLU A 98 -4.13 -4.64 -1.32
N ILE A 99 -4.62 -3.69 -2.12
CA ILE A 99 -5.79 -2.87 -1.81
C ILE A 99 -6.94 -3.29 -2.75
N PRO A 100 -7.88 -4.16 -2.31
CA PRO A 100 -8.87 -4.77 -3.20
C PRO A 100 -9.69 -3.78 -4.03
N VAL A 101 -10.06 -2.65 -3.43
CA VAL A 101 -10.85 -1.59 -4.11
C VAL A 101 -10.05 -0.90 -5.21
N ILE A 102 -8.72 -0.81 -5.08
CA ILE A 102 -7.87 -0.22 -6.10
C ILE A 102 -7.45 -1.26 -7.13
N ALA A 103 -7.19 -2.50 -6.72
CA ALA A 103 -6.97 -3.60 -7.66
C ALA A 103 -8.18 -3.80 -8.58
N SER A 104 -9.40 -3.75 -8.05
CA SER A 104 -10.63 -3.89 -8.85
C SER A 104 -10.89 -2.73 -9.81
N TRP A 105 -10.28 -1.56 -9.59
CA TRP A 105 -10.35 -0.44 -10.53
C TRP A 105 -9.76 -0.82 -11.89
N PHE A 106 -8.56 -1.41 -11.90
CA PHE A 106 -7.92 -1.88 -13.13
C PHE A 106 -8.56 -3.15 -13.68
N GLY A 107 -9.11 -4.00 -12.82
CA GLY A 107 -9.91 -5.16 -13.23
C GLY A 107 -11.29 -4.80 -13.80
N SER A 108 -11.68 -3.53 -13.80
CA SER A 108 -12.91 -3.05 -14.43
C SER A 108 -12.67 -2.59 -15.87
N ALA A 109 -13.73 -2.13 -16.55
CA ALA A 109 -13.62 -1.50 -17.88
C ALA A 109 -12.63 -0.33 -17.93
N ARG A 110 -12.27 0.27 -16.79
CA ARG A 110 -11.29 1.36 -16.76
C ARG A 110 -9.88 0.90 -17.16
N GLY A 111 -9.44 -0.29 -16.75
CA GLY A 111 -8.09 -0.78 -17.00
C GLY A 111 -7.79 -0.90 -18.50
N PRO A 112 -8.56 -1.70 -19.26
CA PRO A 112 -8.44 -1.79 -20.72
C PRO A 112 -8.51 -0.42 -21.41
N LYS A 113 -9.38 0.47 -20.94
CA LYS A 113 -9.46 1.84 -21.45
C LYS A 113 -8.20 2.64 -21.18
N ALA A 114 -7.60 2.53 -19.99
CA ALA A 114 -6.37 3.24 -19.64
C ALA A 114 -5.18 2.72 -20.45
N TYR A 115 -5.16 1.43 -20.75
CA TYR A 115 -4.17 0.85 -21.66
C TYR A 115 -4.32 1.42 -23.07
N ALA A 116 -5.53 1.40 -23.64
CA ALA A 116 -5.80 1.94 -24.98
C ALA A 116 -5.51 3.45 -25.09
N GLU A 117 -5.70 4.21 -24.01
CA GLU A 117 -5.41 5.65 -23.93
C GLU A 117 -3.93 5.96 -23.68
N GLY A 118 -3.08 4.94 -23.43
CA GLY A 118 -1.67 5.12 -23.05
C GLY A 118 -1.48 5.76 -21.65
N THR A 119 -2.49 5.71 -20.78
CA THR A 119 -2.47 6.33 -19.44
C THR A 119 -2.28 5.33 -18.30
N LEU A 120 -2.24 4.03 -18.59
CA LEU A 120 -2.22 2.95 -17.60
C LEU A 120 -1.18 3.17 -16.48
N VAL A 121 0.09 3.35 -16.84
CA VAL A 121 1.19 3.55 -15.86
C VAL A 121 1.02 4.85 -15.08
N ALA A 122 0.57 5.92 -15.73
CA ALA A 122 0.34 7.20 -15.08
C ALA A 122 -0.81 7.14 -14.06
N GLU A 123 -1.88 6.40 -14.37
CA GLU A 123 -2.96 6.12 -13.44
C GLU A 123 -2.53 5.22 -12.29
N PHE A 124 -1.71 4.21 -12.58
CA PHE A 124 -1.16 3.36 -11.54
C PHE A 124 -0.37 4.19 -10.53
N LEU A 125 0.54 5.05 -10.99
CA LEU A 125 1.28 5.98 -10.12
C LEU A 125 0.38 6.96 -9.37
N TYR A 126 -0.67 7.46 -10.01
CA TYR A 126 -1.65 8.34 -9.35
C TYR A 126 -2.34 7.62 -8.20
N LEU A 127 -2.83 6.40 -8.46
CA LEU A 127 -3.49 5.57 -7.47
C LEU A 127 -2.52 5.17 -6.36
N GLU A 128 -1.27 4.86 -6.68
CA GLU A 128 -0.25 4.44 -5.70
C GLU A 128 0.01 5.56 -4.70
N LYS A 129 0.03 6.81 -5.19
CA LYS A 129 0.21 8.02 -4.39
C LYS A 129 -1.02 8.43 -3.58
N PHE A 130 -2.21 8.42 -4.18
CA PHE A 130 -3.41 9.00 -3.57
C PHE A 130 -4.39 7.99 -2.98
N LYS A 131 -4.21 6.70 -3.29
CA LYS A 131 -5.07 5.57 -2.89
C LYS A 131 -6.56 5.79 -3.21
N ARG A 132 -6.86 6.55 -4.26
CA ARG A 132 -8.22 6.79 -4.79
C ARG A 132 -8.19 7.17 -6.27
N PRO A 133 -9.26 6.88 -7.03
CA PRO A 133 -9.37 7.33 -8.41
C PRO A 133 -9.33 8.86 -8.58
N PRO A 134 -8.92 9.36 -9.75
CA PRO A 134 -9.16 10.74 -10.15
C PRO A 134 -10.67 11.00 -10.27
N HIS A 135 -11.16 12.04 -9.61
CA HIS A 135 -12.57 12.46 -9.63
C HIS A 135 -12.79 13.79 -10.35
N LYS A 136 -11.78 14.66 -10.39
CA LYS A 136 -11.89 16.01 -10.97
C LYS A 136 -11.13 16.11 -12.29
N ASP A 137 -11.59 16.97 -13.19
CA ASP A 137 -10.92 17.20 -14.49
C ASP A 137 -9.45 17.61 -14.37
N GLY A 138 -9.11 18.36 -13.31
CA GLY A 138 -7.73 18.71 -13.01
C GLY A 138 -6.84 17.50 -12.69
N GLU A 139 -7.38 16.49 -12.02
CA GLU A 139 -6.68 15.25 -11.68
C GLU A 139 -6.49 14.40 -12.94
N TRP A 140 -7.52 14.32 -13.78
CA TRP A 140 -7.42 13.67 -15.09
C TRP A 140 -6.42 14.36 -16.03
N ARG A 141 -6.33 15.70 -16.00
CA ARG A 141 -5.29 16.45 -16.73
C ARG A 141 -3.90 16.12 -16.22
N MET A 142 -3.72 16.00 -14.90
CA MET A 142 -2.45 15.59 -14.29
C MET A 142 -2.02 14.20 -14.76
N VAL A 143 -2.94 13.23 -14.76
CA VAL A 143 -2.70 11.87 -15.26
C VAL A 143 -2.25 11.90 -16.72
N ARG A 144 -2.99 12.59 -17.60
CA ARG A 144 -2.65 12.67 -19.03
C ARG A 144 -1.30 13.34 -19.27
N SER A 145 -1.02 14.43 -18.57
CA SER A 145 0.29 15.10 -18.67
C SER A 145 1.42 14.20 -18.20
N LYS A 146 1.21 13.44 -17.12
CA LYS A 146 2.21 12.47 -16.63
C LYS A 146 2.42 11.34 -17.63
N ALA A 147 1.36 10.83 -18.25
CA ALA A 147 1.45 9.80 -19.30
C ALA A 147 2.30 10.28 -20.49
N GLN A 148 2.05 11.50 -20.97
CA GLN A 148 2.83 12.10 -22.07
C GLN A 148 4.31 12.27 -21.72
N SER A 149 4.61 12.73 -20.49
CA SER A 149 6.00 12.85 -20.01
C SER A 149 6.68 11.48 -19.94
N LEU A 150 6.01 10.46 -19.39
CA LEU A 150 6.57 9.11 -19.27
C LEU A 150 6.83 8.47 -20.64
N ASP A 151 5.89 8.61 -21.59
CA ASP A 151 6.07 8.10 -22.96
C ASP A 151 7.23 8.80 -23.67
N SER A 152 7.34 10.13 -23.54
CA SER A 152 8.46 10.89 -24.12
C SER A 152 9.80 10.46 -23.52
N ASP A 153 9.88 10.35 -22.18
CA ASP A 153 11.10 9.92 -21.49
C ASP A 153 11.48 8.48 -21.89
N ARG A 154 10.51 7.57 -21.94
CA ARG A 154 10.72 6.17 -22.37
C ARG A 154 11.30 6.13 -23.78
N ARG A 155 10.71 6.85 -24.75
CA ARG A 155 11.19 6.87 -26.14
C ARG A 155 12.63 7.36 -26.25
N VAL A 156 12.96 8.47 -25.59
CA VAL A 156 14.30 9.05 -25.62
C VAL A 156 15.31 8.11 -24.98
N ARG A 157 14.99 7.52 -23.83
CA ARG A 157 15.89 6.63 -23.08
C ARG A 157 16.08 5.29 -23.79
N SER A 158 15.01 4.68 -24.31
CA SER A 158 15.09 3.46 -25.13
C SER A 158 15.86 3.68 -26.44
N ASP A 159 15.79 4.86 -27.03
CA ASP A 159 16.59 5.21 -28.20
C ASP A 159 18.10 5.28 -27.88
N ARG A 160 18.47 5.83 -26.72
CA ARG A 160 19.86 5.80 -26.23
C ARG A 160 20.35 4.38 -25.95
N GLU A 161 19.50 3.55 -25.33
CA GLU A 161 19.80 2.14 -25.05
C GLU A 161 20.07 1.39 -26.35
N ARG A 162 19.19 1.51 -27.35
CA ARG A 162 19.35 0.87 -28.67
C ARG A 162 20.63 1.29 -29.38
N ARG A 163 21.06 2.55 -29.20
CA ARG A 163 22.31 3.08 -29.77
C ARG A 163 23.56 2.71 -28.96
N GLY A 164 23.42 2.01 -27.84
CA GLY A 164 24.53 1.63 -26.96
C GLY A 164 25.14 2.81 -26.18
N VAL A 165 24.40 3.90 -26.00
CA VAL A 165 24.86 5.12 -25.32
C VAL A 165 24.02 5.50 -24.10
N ALA A 166 23.17 4.57 -23.63
CA ALA A 166 22.39 4.76 -22.39
C ALA A 166 23.31 4.85 -21.17
N SER A 167 23.01 5.80 -20.30
CA SER A 167 23.58 5.89 -18.96
C SER A 167 22.95 4.87 -18.01
N ALA A 168 23.56 4.69 -16.84
CA ALA A 168 22.97 3.86 -15.78
C ALA A 168 21.59 4.39 -15.32
N ASP A 169 21.39 5.71 -15.30
CA ASP A 169 20.09 6.33 -14.99
C ASP A 169 19.03 6.01 -16.06
N ASP A 170 19.42 6.02 -17.35
CA ASP A 170 18.52 5.64 -18.44
C ASP A 170 18.04 4.18 -18.25
N LEU A 171 18.97 3.25 -17.98
CA LEU A 171 18.64 1.84 -17.76
C LEU A 171 17.78 1.64 -16.50
N GLN A 172 18.10 2.29 -15.39
CA GLN A 172 17.31 2.21 -14.15
C GLN A 172 15.87 2.72 -14.37
N PHE A 173 15.71 3.82 -15.10
CA PHE A 173 14.38 4.32 -15.46
C PHE A 173 13.61 3.32 -16.33
N LEU A 174 14.27 2.71 -17.33
CA LEU A 174 13.64 1.75 -18.22
C LEU A 174 13.21 0.48 -17.47
N THR A 175 14.04 -0.03 -16.57
CA THR A 175 13.66 -1.12 -15.67
C THR A 175 12.46 -0.72 -14.81
N TRP A 176 12.53 0.43 -14.15
CA TRP A 176 11.46 0.92 -13.28
C TRP A 176 10.12 1.09 -14.00
N ILE A 177 10.10 1.67 -15.21
CA ILE A 177 8.85 1.88 -15.95
C ILE A 177 8.30 0.56 -16.49
N ASN A 178 9.15 -0.39 -16.90
CA ASN A 178 8.73 -1.72 -17.33
C ASN A 178 8.14 -2.53 -16.16
N ASP A 179 8.74 -2.44 -14.98
CA ASP A 179 8.23 -3.09 -13.76
C ASP A 179 6.86 -2.54 -13.37
N LEU A 180 6.69 -1.21 -13.44
CA LEU A 180 5.39 -0.57 -13.19
C LEU A 180 4.34 -0.97 -14.22
N GLU A 181 4.71 -1.03 -15.49
CA GLU A 181 3.82 -1.47 -16.56
C GLU A 181 3.40 -2.92 -16.35
N ALA A 182 4.32 -3.82 -16.03
CA ALA A 182 4.02 -5.22 -15.72
C ALA A 182 3.06 -5.36 -14.53
N ARG A 183 3.32 -4.61 -13.44
CA ARG A 183 2.42 -4.57 -12.26
C ARG A 183 1.02 -4.08 -12.62
N ALA A 184 0.91 -3.01 -13.39
CA ALA A 184 -0.37 -2.47 -13.81
C ALA A 184 -1.12 -3.42 -14.77
N MET A 185 -0.41 -4.03 -15.71
CA MET A 185 -0.95 -5.02 -16.66
C MET A 185 -1.49 -6.26 -15.93
N ALA A 186 -0.80 -6.73 -14.88
CA ALA A 186 -1.25 -7.86 -14.07
C ALA A 186 -2.61 -7.63 -13.37
N LEU A 187 -3.01 -6.37 -13.19
CA LEU A 187 -4.30 -6.00 -12.61
C LEU A 187 -5.42 -5.89 -13.64
N LEU A 188 -5.13 -6.02 -14.94
CA LEU A 188 -6.15 -6.01 -15.99
C LEU A 188 -6.98 -7.31 -15.98
N PRO A 189 -8.21 -7.27 -16.54
CA PRO A 189 -9.03 -8.47 -16.70
C PRO A 189 -8.28 -9.60 -17.41
N GLU A 190 -8.52 -10.86 -16.99
CA GLU A 190 -7.86 -12.04 -17.56
C GLU A 190 -8.10 -12.14 -19.08
N ASP A 191 -9.33 -11.91 -19.53
CA ASP A 191 -9.73 -11.93 -20.93
C ASP A 191 -9.00 -10.87 -21.78
N PHE A 192 -8.67 -9.73 -21.18
CA PHE A 192 -7.86 -8.70 -21.83
C PHE A 192 -6.38 -9.13 -21.94
N ARG A 193 -5.85 -9.79 -20.91
CA ARG A 193 -4.46 -10.25 -20.89
C ARG A 193 -4.22 -11.37 -21.90
N GLU A 194 -5.10 -12.36 -21.97
CA GLU A 194 -4.99 -13.49 -22.90
C GLU A 194 -5.08 -13.06 -24.38
N GLY A 195 -5.82 -11.99 -24.68
CA GLY A 195 -5.93 -11.44 -26.04
C GLY A 195 -4.76 -10.55 -26.48
N THR A 196 -3.81 -10.25 -25.59
CA THR A 196 -2.66 -9.35 -25.85
C THR A 196 -1.33 -10.12 -25.99
N VAL A 197 -1.33 -11.46 -25.81
CA VAL A 197 -0.16 -12.35 -25.95
C VAL A 197 -0.01 -12.85 -27.38
#